data_AF-A0A078K5Z1-F1
#
_entry.id   AF-A0A078K5Z1-F1
#
_cell.length_a   1.000
_cell.length_b   1.000
_cell.length_c   1.000
_cell.angle_alpha   90.00
_cell.angle_beta   90.00
_cell.angle_gamma   90.00
#
_symmetry.space_group_name_H-M   'P 1'
#
loop_
_entity.id
_entity.type
_entity.pdbx_description
1 polymer ?
#
loop_
_entity_poly.entity_id
_entity_poly.type
_entity_poly.pdbx_seq_one_letter_code
_entity_poly.pdbx_strand_id
1 'polypeptide(L)'
;MNKIFYFFLFFFGLSNCMFPWTKKRKAVNQMMIIKDMSNEIKRKSESLPTQKDIANQIHKIDKEVIDNLNKEIIKEQNIIKHKPHVCSEPSYERDYSYLCPDDWVKNSSDQCWGIDYDGHCESLKYFQDYTDDEKKEFELNCCVSWPKLKKTSHKQKREDTLRGSINPNNGLIVKPNK
;
A
#
# COMPACT_ATOMS: atom_id res chain seq x y z
N MET A 1 -3.01 46.63 94.34
CA MET A 1 -3.32 46.07 93.01
C MET A 1 -2.04 46.05 92.19
N ASN A 2 -1.80 44.97 91.44
CA ASN A 2 -0.66 44.72 90.52
C ASN A 2 0.70 44.63 91.23
N LYS A 3 1.23 43.44 91.52
CA LYS A 3 2.12 42.69 90.60
C LYS A 3 2.19 41.18 90.92
N ILE A 4 1.12 40.61 91.48
CA ILE A 4 0.87 39.15 91.46
C ILE A 4 0.73 38.61 90.02
N PHE A 5 0.66 39.50 89.03
CA PHE A 5 0.70 39.18 87.61
C PHE A 5 2.10 38.85 87.04
N TYR A 6 3.20 39.12 87.75
CA TYR A 6 4.54 38.80 87.22
C TYR A 6 5.02 37.38 87.52
N PHE A 7 4.35 36.64 88.41
CA PHE A 7 4.74 35.26 88.73
C PHE A 7 4.05 34.22 87.82
N PHE A 8 2.91 34.57 87.21
CA PHE A 8 2.18 33.69 86.29
C PHE A 8 2.67 33.74 84.83
N LEU A 9 3.52 34.71 84.48
CA LEU A 9 4.08 34.86 83.12
C LEU A 9 5.46 34.22 82.94
N PHE A 10 5.93 33.41 83.90
CA PHE A 10 7.19 32.65 83.76
C PHE A 10 7.01 31.16 83.44
N PHE A 11 5.77 30.64 83.44
CA PHE A 11 5.53 29.19 83.22
C PHE A 11 4.95 28.82 81.85
N PHE A 12 4.56 29.78 81.02
CA PHE A 12 4.01 29.50 79.68
C PHE A 12 4.99 29.75 78.53
N GLY A 13 6.29 29.76 78.83
CA GLY A 13 7.37 29.77 77.83
C GLY A 13 7.90 28.39 77.44
N LEU A 14 7.26 27.30 77.87
CA LEU A 14 7.64 25.96 77.43
C LEU A 14 7.12 25.76 76.00
N SER A 15 8.01 26.02 75.04
CA SER A 15 7.87 25.52 73.67
C SER A 15 7.39 24.07 73.73
N ASN A 16 6.35 23.73 72.96
CA ASN A 16 5.81 22.37 72.85
C ASN A 16 6.83 21.34 72.28
N CYS A 17 8.11 21.71 72.21
CA CYS A 17 9.22 21.01 71.60
C CYS A 17 10.00 20.11 72.58
N MET A 18 9.73 20.16 73.90
CA MET A 18 10.59 19.56 74.92
C MET A 18 9.95 18.51 75.86
N PHE A 19 8.77 17.98 75.55
CA PHE A 19 8.23 16.83 76.30
C PHE A 19 8.64 15.49 75.64
N PRO A 20 9.30 14.54 76.34
CA PRO A 20 9.78 13.28 75.76
C PRO A 20 8.70 12.44 75.04
N TRP A 21 7.45 12.54 75.49
CA TRP A 21 6.31 11.85 74.92
C TRP A 21 5.93 12.34 73.50
N THR A 22 6.14 13.63 73.18
CA THR A 22 5.81 14.17 71.84
C THR A 22 6.83 13.73 70.79
N LYS A 23 8.10 13.59 71.17
CA LYS A 23 9.16 13.02 70.31
C LYS A 23 8.90 11.55 69.99
N LYS A 24 8.51 10.74 70.99
CA LYS A 24 8.14 9.33 70.81
C LYS A 24 6.94 9.17 69.87
N ARG A 25 5.89 9.98 70.03
CA ARG A 25 4.70 9.95 69.17
C ARG A 25 5.01 10.37 67.72
N LYS A 26 5.84 11.40 67.53
CA LYS A 26 6.30 11.84 66.20
C LYS A 26 7.08 10.72 65.48
N ALA A 27 7.98 10.04 66.20
CA ALA A 27 8.75 8.93 65.64
C ALA A 27 7.87 7.74 65.24
N VAL A 28 6.87 7.38 66.06
CA VAL A 28 5.91 6.31 65.72
C VAL A 28 5.09 6.66 64.47
N ASN A 29 4.61 7.90 64.34
CA ASN A 29 3.88 8.33 63.15
C ASN A 29 4.76 8.32 61.89
N GLN A 30 6.01 8.78 61.99
CA GLN A 30 6.95 8.72 60.87
C GLN A 30 7.26 7.27 60.47
N MET A 31 7.43 6.36 61.43
CA MET A 31 7.65 4.94 61.17
C MET A 31 6.45 4.29 60.46
N MET A 32 5.22 4.69 60.78
CA MET A 32 4.01 4.20 60.14
C MET A 32 3.95 4.59 58.66
N ILE A 33 4.31 5.84 58.35
CA ILE A 33 4.38 6.35 56.97
C ILE A 33 5.46 5.58 56.19
N ILE A 34 6.63 5.38 56.78
CA ILE A 34 7.73 4.63 56.13
C ILE A 34 7.30 3.18 55.86
N LYS A 35 6.60 2.55 56.80
CA LYS A 35 6.07 1.19 56.64
C LYS A 35 5.05 1.11 55.51
N ASP A 36 4.16 2.08 55.41
CA ASP A 36 3.16 2.17 54.35
C ASP A 36 3.82 2.35 52.97
N MET A 37 4.76 3.30 52.87
CA MET A 37 5.57 3.48 51.66
C MET A 37 6.34 2.22 51.27
N SER A 38 6.94 1.52 52.25
CA SER A 38 7.65 0.27 52.01
C SER A 38 6.74 -0.84 51.48
N ASN A 39 5.52 -0.95 52.00
CA ASN A 39 4.55 -1.92 51.53
C ASN A 39 4.12 -1.63 50.09
N GLU A 40 3.92 -0.35 49.75
CA GLU A 40 3.54 0.04 48.38
C GLU A 40 4.67 -0.22 47.37
N ILE A 41 5.93 0.08 47.75
CA ILE A 41 7.10 -0.26 46.92
C ILE A 41 7.16 -1.77 46.67
N LYS A 42 6.97 -2.57 47.72
CA LYS A 42 6.96 -4.03 47.60
C LYS A 42 5.88 -4.50 46.63
N ARG A 43 4.65 -4.01 46.80
CA ARG A 43 3.51 -4.37 45.95
C ARG A 43 3.74 -4.01 44.48
N LYS A 44 4.30 -2.83 44.21
CA LYS A 44 4.66 -2.41 42.85
C LYS A 44 5.80 -3.26 42.27
N SER A 45 6.81 -3.60 43.06
CA SER A 45 7.90 -4.45 42.61
C SER A 45 7.44 -5.85 42.25
N GLU A 46 6.52 -6.43 43.03
CA GLU A 46 5.91 -7.74 42.77
C GLU A 46 5.01 -7.72 41.52
N SER A 47 4.45 -6.55 41.17
CA SER A 47 3.63 -6.41 39.95
C SER A 47 4.43 -6.29 38.67
N LEU A 48 5.74 -6.06 38.75
CA LEU A 48 6.61 -5.97 37.57
C LEU A 48 7.00 -7.37 37.09
N PRO A 49 7.06 -7.60 35.78
CA PRO A 49 7.48 -8.88 35.24
C PRO A 49 8.94 -9.16 35.58
N THR A 50 9.26 -10.42 35.82
CA THR A 50 10.65 -10.84 36.00
C THR A 50 11.39 -10.85 34.67
N GLN A 51 12.73 -10.89 34.71
CA GLN A 51 13.54 -11.04 33.50
C GLN A 51 13.15 -12.28 32.66
N LYS A 52 12.75 -13.37 33.34
CA LYS A 52 12.27 -14.59 32.69
C LYS A 52 10.92 -14.38 32.02
N ASP A 53 10.01 -13.64 32.65
CA ASP A 53 8.69 -13.34 32.07
C ASP A 53 8.84 -12.49 30.82
N ILE A 54 9.73 -11.49 30.86
CA ILE A 54 10.06 -10.66 29.70
C ILE A 54 10.64 -11.52 28.57
N ALA A 55 11.61 -12.39 28.87
CA ALA A 55 12.21 -13.28 27.87
C ALA A 55 11.17 -14.22 27.23
N ASN A 56 10.30 -14.81 28.04
CA ASN A 56 9.22 -15.66 27.55
C ASN A 56 8.24 -14.89 26.66
N GLN A 57 7.92 -13.64 27.02
CA GLN A 57 7.06 -12.78 26.24
C GLN A 57 7.69 -12.42 24.90
N ILE A 58 8.99 -12.09 24.88
CA ILE A 58 9.77 -11.87 23.65
C ILE A 58 9.70 -13.12 22.76
N HIS A 59 10.02 -14.30 23.29
CA HIS A 59 9.96 -15.54 22.52
C HIS A 59 8.58 -15.85 21.95
N LYS A 60 7.51 -15.54 22.70
CA LYS A 60 6.13 -15.71 22.24
C LYS A 60 5.82 -14.77 21.07
N ILE A 61 6.19 -13.50 21.19
CA ILE A 61 6.00 -12.49 20.14
C ILE A 61 6.80 -12.86 18.90
N ASP A 62 8.07 -13.22 19.06
CA ASP A 62 8.94 -13.62 17.95
C ASP A 62 8.36 -14.81 17.19
N LYS A 63 7.85 -15.81 17.91
CA LYS A 63 7.19 -16.97 17.29
C LYS A 63 5.97 -16.55 16.46
N GLU A 64 5.09 -15.71 17.01
CA GLU A 64 3.89 -15.25 16.32
C GLU A 64 4.22 -14.44 15.06
N VAL A 65 5.21 -13.55 15.15
CA VAL A 65 5.68 -12.74 14.02
C VAL A 65 6.27 -13.65 12.94
N ILE A 66 7.14 -14.59 13.31
CA ILE A 66 7.73 -15.56 12.37
C ILE A 66 6.66 -16.38 11.67
N ASP A 67 5.66 -16.89 12.42
CA ASP A 67 4.58 -17.69 11.85
C ASP A 67 3.74 -16.88 10.85
N ASN A 68 3.49 -15.60 11.13
CA ASN A 68 2.78 -14.72 10.21
C ASN A 68 3.59 -14.39 8.95
N LEU A 69 4.88 -14.07 9.11
CA LEU A 69 5.79 -13.83 7.99
C LEU A 69 5.90 -15.07 7.08
N ASN A 70 5.99 -16.27 7.66
CA ASN A 70 6.03 -17.50 6.89
C ASN A 70 4.75 -17.70 6.06
N LYS A 71 3.57 -17.39 6.61
CA LYS A 71 2.31 -17.44 5.85
C LYS A 71 2.29 -16.44 4.70
N GLU A 72 2.79 -15.22 4.92
CA GLU A 72 2.89 -14.19 3.88
C GLU A 72 3.83 -14.62 2.76
N ILE A 73 5.03 -15.13 3.09
CA ILE A 73 5.99 -15.65 2.11
C ILE A 73 5.37 -16.78 1.27
N ILE A 74 4.69 -17.75 1.90
CA ILE A 74 4.03 -18.84 1.19
C ILE A 74 2.96 -18.30 0.23
N LYS A 75 2.17 -17.31 0.67
CA LYS A 75 1.15 -16.67 -0.16
C LYS A 75 1.78 -15.97 -1.37
N GLU A 76 2.84 -15.20 -1.17
CA GLU A 76 3.57 -14.53 -2.26
C GLU A 76 4.21 -15.54 -3.22
N GLN A 77 4.86 -16.58 -2.70
CA GLN A 77 5.44 -17.64 -3.52
C GLN A 77 4.38 -18.37 -4.34
N ASN A 78 3.20 -18.64 -3.76
CA ASN A 78 2.09 -19.24 -4.49
C ASN A 78 1.58 -18.28 -5.59
N ILE A 79 1.47 -16.98 -5.31
CA ILE A 79 1.15 -15.97 -6.32
C ILE A 79 2.20 -15.91 -7.42
N ILE A 80 3.50 -16.00 -7.10
CA ILE A 80 4.59 -16.00 -8.09
C ILE A 80 4.53 -17.25 -8.97
N LYS A 81 4.33 -18.43 -8.37
CA LYS A 81 4.18 -19.70 -9.09
C LYS A 81 2.97 -19.72 -10.02
N HIS A 82 1.89 -19.03 -9.64
CA HIS A 82 0.65 -18.93 -10.41
C HIS A 82 0.49 -17.51 -10.98
N LYS A 83 1.58 -16.77 -11.14
CA LYS A 83 1.51 -15.36 -11.55
C LYS A 83 0.92 -15.36 -12.94
N PRO A 84 -0.25 -14.73 -13.17
CA PRO A 84 -0.71 -14.52 -14.53
C PRO A 84 0.41 -13.76 -15.22
N HIS A 85 0.90 -14.33 -16.32
CA HIS A 85 1.94 -13.71 -17.09
C HIS A 85 1.31 -12.51 -17.80
N VAL A 86 1.28 -11.37 -17.10
CA VAL A 86 0.68 -10.14 -17.61
C VAL A 86 1.69 -9.48 -18.54
N CYS A 87 1.33 -9.44 -19.81
CA CYS A 87 2.11 -8.87 -20.89
C CYS A 87 1.99 -7.34 -20.88
N SER A 88 2.98 -6.66 -21.46
CA SER A 88 2.97 -5.19 -21.47
C SER A 88 1.84 -4.67 -22.34
N GLU A 89 1.10 -3.67 -21.82
CA GLU A 89 0.11 -2.97 -22.62
C GLU A 89 0.79 -2.30 -23.83
N PRO A 90 0.31 -2.57 -25.04
CA PRO A 90 0.93 -2.05 -26.25
C PRO A 90 0.59 -0.58 -26.52
N SER A 91 1.50 0.15 -27.16
CA SER A 91 1.45 1.62 -27.30
C SER A 91 0.45 2.17 -28.33
N TYR A 92 -0.46 1.34 -28.86
CA TYR A 92 -1.38 1.71 -29.92
C TYR A 92 -2.78 1.13 -29.71
N GLU A 93 -3.79 1.78 -30.29
CA GLU A 93 -5.18 1.34 -30.22
C GLU A 93 -5.43 0.12 -31.14
N ARG A 94 -6.12 -0.88 -30.58
CA ARG A 94 -6.40 -2.17 -31.23
C ARG A 94 -7.68 -2.14 -32.03
N ASP A 95 -7.69 -2.93 -33.10
CA ASP A 95 -8.88 -3.24 -33.88
C ASP A 95 -9.41 -4.63 -33.51
N TYR A 96 -10.27 -4.68 -32.49
CA TYR A 96 -10.91 -5.92 -32.03
C TYR A 96 -12.02 -6.42 -32.97
N SER A 97 -12.31 -5.69 -34.06
CA SER A 97 -13.20 -6.19 -35.11
C SER A 97 -12.60 -7.39 -35.86
N TYR A 98 -11.28 -7.57 -35.80
CA TYR A 98 -10.63 -8.77 -36.34
C TYR A 98 -10.92 -9.99 -35.45
N LEU A 99 -11.17 -11.12 -36.10
CA LEU A 99 -11.45 -12.38 -35.40
C LEU A 99 -10.21 -12.90 -34.67
N CYS A 100 -9.05 -12.90 -35.34
CA CYS A 100 -7.80 -13.45 -34.81
C CYS A 100 -6.81 -12.35 -34.44
N PRO A 101 -5.90 -12.62 -33.49
CA PRO A 101 -4.72 -11.79 -33.27
C PRO A 101 -3.87 -11.62 -34.55
N ASP A 102 -3.02 -10.59 -34.55
CA ASP A 102 -1.90 -10.46 -35.49
C ASP A 102 -1.05 -11.73 -35.45
N ASP A 103 -0.52 -12.12 -36.61
CA ASP A 103 0.30 -13.33 -36.82
C ASP A 103 -0.40 -14.68 -36.53
N TRP A 104 -1.70 -14.67 -36.24
CA TRP A 104 -2.50 -15.90 -36.11
C TRP A 104 -3.30 -16.19 -37.38
N VAL A 105 -3.39 -17.47 -37.73
CA VAL A 105 -4.07 -17.93 -38.95
C VAL A 105 -5.45 -18.45 -38.60
N LYS A 106 -6.47 -17.93 -39.28
CA LYS A 106 -7.84 -18.44 -39.19
C LYS A 106 -7.97 -19.77 -39.95
N ASN A 107 -8.45 -20.82 -39.29
CA ASN A 107 -8.74 -22.11 -39.92
C ASN A 107 -10.17 -22.18 -40.51
N SER A 108 -10.49 -23.29 -41.17
CA SER A 108 -11.79 -23.54 -41.80
C SER A 108 -12.97 -23.63 -40.82
N SER A 109 -12.69 -23.85 -39.54
CA SER A 109 -13.68 -23.92 -38.45
C SER A 109 -13.77 -22.60 -37.68
N ASP A 110 -13.26 -21.51 -38.27
CA ASP A 110 -13.17 -20.17 -37.69
C ASP A 110 -12.34 -20.10 -36.38
N GLN A 111 -11.53 -21.11 -36.05
CA GLN A 111 -10.55 -21.00 -34.97
C GLN A 111 -9.33 -20.21 -35.43
N CYS A 112 -8.71 -19.50 -34.50
CA CYS A 112 -7.44 -18.83 -34.70
C CYS A 112 -6.31 -19.71 -34.20
N TRP A 113 -5.28 -19.90 -35.03
CA TRP A 113 -4.12 -20.72 -34.74
C TRP A 113 -2.83 -19.89 -34.82
N GLY A 114 -2.15 -19.72 -33.69
CA GLY A 114 -0.81 -19.17 -33.61
C GLY A 114 0.21 -20.25 -33.92
N ILE A 115 0.62 -20.37 -35.19
CA ILE A 115 1.55 -21.42 -35.65
C ILE A 115 2.92 -21.27 -34.97
N ASP A 116 3.40 -20.04 -34.86
CA ASP A 116 4.70 -19.68 -34.26
C ASP A 116 4.55 -19.09 -32.85
N TYR A 117 3.42 -19.35 -32.19
CA TYR A 117 3.17 -18.85 -30.84
C TYR A 117 3.93 -19.68 -29.79
N ASP A 118 4.85 -19.05 -29.07
CA ASP A 118 5.69 -19.66 -28.03
C ASP A 118 5.25 -19.33 -26.60
N GLY A 119 4.13 -18.61 -26.45
CA GLY A 119 3.62 -18.20 -25.15
C GLY A 119 2.96 -19.34 -24.37
N HIS A 120 2.56 -19.04 -23.14
CA HIS A 120 2.05 -20.04 -22.19
C HIS A 120 0.56 -20.39 -22.35
N CYS A 121 -0.17 -19.73 -23.26
CA CYS A 121 -1.58 -20.04 -23.53
C CYS A 121 -1.74 -21.12 -24.60
N GLU A 122 -2.98 -21.55 -24.83
CA GLU A 122 -3.31 -22.43 -25.95
C GLU A 122 -3.10 -21.70 -27.28
N SER A 123 -2.37 -22.31 -28.21
CA SER A 123 -2.11 -21.76 -29.55
C SER A 123 -3.31 -21.84 -30.49
N LEU A 124 -4.39 -22.54 -30.10
CA LEU A 124 -5.59 -22.75 -30.92
C LEU A 124 -6.84 -22.30 -30.13
N LYS A 125 -7.56 -21.28 -30.60
CA LYS A 125 -8.67 -20.67 -29.84
C LYS A 125 -9.81 -20.16 -30.72
N TYR A 126 -11.00 -20.08 -30.12
CA TYR A 126 -12.21 -19.48 -30.69
C TYR A 126 -12.42 -18.08 -30.09
N PHE A 127 -12.69 -17.08 -30.93
CA PHE A 127 -12.90 -15.67 -30.55
C PHE A 127 -14.19 -15.07 -31.11
N GLN A 128 -15.07 -15.89 -31.69
CA GLN A 128 -16.30 -15.47 -32.36
C GLN A 128 -17.27 -14.79 -31.39
N ASP A 129 -17.40 -15.38 -30.21
CA ASP A 129 -18.32 -14.92 -29.17
C ASP A 129 -17.65 -13.98 -28.17
N TYR A 130 -16.38 -13.63 -28.39
CA TYR A 130 -15.63 -12.77 -27.49
C TYR A 130 -15.94 -11.31 -27.78
N THR A 131 -16.29 -10.59 -26.72
CA THR A 131 -16.35 -9.13 -26.69
C THR A 131 -14.96 -8.51 -26.82
N ASP A 132 -14.92 -7.22 -27.16
CA ASP A 132 -13.65 -6.48 -27.28
C ASP A 132 -12.85 -6.49 -25.97
N ASP A 133 -13.55 -6.43 -24.81
CA ASP A 133 -12.92 -6.51 -23.49
C ASP A 133 -12.34 -7.90 -23.21
N GLU A 134 -13.02 -8.97 -23.59
CA GLU A 134 -12.51 -10.35 -23.45
C GLU A 134 -11.31 -10.61 -24.37
N LYS A 135 -11.32 -10.05 -25.59
CA LYS A 135 -10.15 -10.09 -26.48
C LYS A 135 -8.98 -9.32 -25.90
N LYS A 136 -9.22 -8.14 -25.31
CA LYS A 136 -8.20 -7.36 -24.59
C LYS A 136 -7.62 -8.13 -23.41
N GLU A 137 -8.47 -8.79 -22.62
CA GLU A 137 -8.01 -9.61 -21.50
C GLU A 137 -7.14 -10.78 -21.99
N PHE A 138 -7.55 -11.45 -23.07
CA PHE A 138 -6.74 -12.50 -23.69
C PHE A 138 -5.41 -11.96 -24.23
N GLU A 139 -5.40 -10.79 -24.85
CA GLU A 139 -4.19 -10.11 -25.33
C GLU A 139 -3.16 -9.96 -24.20
N LEU A 140 -3.58 -9.41 -23.07
CA LEU A 140 -2.74 -9.13 -21.92
C LEU A 140 -2.32 -10.40 -21.18
N ASN A 141 -3.21 -11.39 -21.10
CA ASN A 141 -2.93 -12.63 -20.41
C ASN A 141 -2.06 -13.58 -21.23
N CYS A 142 -2.10 -13.51 -22.57
CA CYS A 142 -1.46 -14.49 -23.44
C CYS A 142 -0.35 -13.91 -24.32
N CYS A 143 0.01 -12.63 -24.19
CA CYS A 143 1.09 -11.99 -24.96
C CYS A 143 0.85 -12.05 -26.48
N VAL A 144 -0.40 -12.03 -26.90
CA VAL A 144 -0.75 -11.87 -28.31
C VAL A 144 -0.99 -10.39 -28.59
N SER A 145 -1.25 -10.00 -29.82
CA SER A 145 -1.63 -8.63 -30.15
C SER A 145 -2.67 -8.63 -31.23
N TRP A 146 -3.73 -7.84 -31.10
CA TRP A 146 -4.66 -7.60 -32.19
C TRP A 146 -4.12 -6.54 -33.18
N PRO A 147 -4.65 -6.54 -34.42
CA PRO A 147 -4.29 -5.56 -35.43
C PRO A 147 -4.43 -4.12 -34.97
N LYS A 148 -3.62 -3.24 -35.55
CA LYS A 148 -3.72 -1.78 -35.35
C LYS A 148 -5.04 -1.24 -35.88
N LEU A 149 -5.74 -0.43 -35.07
CA LEU A 149 -6.87 0.36 -35.55
C LEU A 149 -6.37 1.33 -36.62
N LYS A 150 -6.79 1.09 -37.87
CA LYS A 150 -6.43 1.97 -38.98
C LYS A 150 -7.17 3.28 -38.76
N LYS A 151 -6.44 4.33 -38.38
CA LYS A 151 -6.94 5.69 -38.52
C LYS A 151 -7.28 5.88 -39.98
N THR A 152 -8.56 6.04 -40.30
CA THR A 152 -8.98 6.42 -41.63
C THR A 152 -8.32 7.75 -41.92
N SER A 153 -7.22 7.73 -42.68
CA SER A 153 -6.85 8.92 -43.42
C SER A 153 -8.05 9.14 -44.32
N HIS A 154 -8.95 10.05 -43.95
CA HIS A 154 -9.76 10.71 -44.94
C HIS A 154 -8.75 11.09 -46.02
N LYS A 155 -8.83 10.43 -47.18
CA LYS A 155 -8.29 11.01 -48.40
C LYS A 155 -9.07 12.31 -48.49
N GLN A 156 -8.53 13.36 -47.87
CA GLN A 156 -8.80 14.72 -48.27
C GLN A 156 -8.60 14.63 -49.77
N LYS A 157 -9.70 14.71 -50.53
CA LYS A 157 -9.64 14.94 -51.97
C LYS A 157 -8.53 15.96 -52.08
N ARG A 158 -7.39 15.60 -52.67
CA ARG A 158 -6.37 16.61 -52.96
C ARG A 158 -7.15 17.57 -53.84
N GLU A 159 -7.55 18.69 -53.26
CA GLU A 159 -8.00 19.82 -54.03
C GLU A 159 -6.84 20.05 -54.97
N ASP A 160 -7.06 19.74 -56.26
CA ASP A 160 -6.03 19.77 -57.27
C ASP A 160 -5.40 21.14 -57.16
N THR A 161 -4.22 21.22 -56.53
CA THR A 161 -3.47 22.46 -56.47
C THR A 161 -3.11 22.68 -57.92
N LEU A 162 -3.86 23.56 -58.59
CA LEU A 162 -3.64 23.91 -59.98
C LEU A 162 -2.20 24.44 -60.05
N ARG A 163 -1.26 23.57 -60.43
CA ARG A 163 0.13 23.95 -60.67
C ARG A 163 0.24 24.22 -62.15
N GLY A 164 0.50 25.48 -62.48
CA GLY A 164 0.64 25.96 -63.85
C GLY A 164 1.06 27.42 -63.86
N SER A 165 1.53 27.90 -65.00
CA SER A 165 1.85 29.32 -65.19
C SER A 165 0.57 30.15 -65.14
N ILE A 166 0.64 31.34 -64.54
CA ILE A 166 -0.48 32.29 -64.49
C ILE A 166 -0.51 33.07 -65.80
N ASN A 167 -1.67 33.13 -66.46
CA ASN A 167 -1.85 33.95 -67.65
C ASN A 167 -1.86 35.44 -67.25
N PRO A 168 -0.98 36.29 -67.83
CA PRO A 168 -0.84 37.68 -67.42
C PRO A 168 -2.06 38.56 -67.75
N ASN A 169 -2.93 38.13 -68.66
CA ASN A 169 -4.07 38.94 -69.12
C ASN A 169 -5.35 38.72 -68.29
N ASN A 170 -5.50 37.55 -67.66
CA ASN A 170 -6.73 37.21 -66.91
C ASN A 170 -6.47 36.56 -65.55
N GLY A 171 -5.20 36.35 -65.17
CA GLY A 171 -4.82 35.79 -63.87
C GLY A 171 -5.17 34.31 -63.68
N LEU A 172 -5.61 33.61 -64.73
CA LEU A 172 -5.98 32.20 -64.63
C LEU A 172 -4.77 31.28 -64.76
N ILE A 173 -4.78 30.17 -64.01
CA ILE A 173 -3.70 29.16 -64.05
C ILE A 173 -3.87 28.31 -65.31
N VAL A 174 -2.87 28.38 -66.19
CA VAL A 174 -2.81 27.59 -67.42
C VAL A 174 -2.41 26.16 -67.06
N LYS A 175 -3.31 25.20 -67.28
CA LYS A 175 -2.98 23.78 -67.12
C LYS A 175 -1.95 23.39 -68.20
N PRO A 176 -0.87 22.66 -67.85
CA PRO A 176 0.05 22.16 -68.86
C PRO A 176 -0.67 21.19 -69.80
N ASN A 177 -0.51 21.37 -71.10
CA ASN A 177 -1.00 20.42 -72.10
C ASN A 177 -0.23 19.09 -71.92
N LYS A 178 -0.98 17.98 -71.86
CA LYS A 178 -0.41 16.62 -71.85
C LYS A 178 0.26 16.30 -73.18
#